data_AF-A0ABD0K104-F1
#
_entry.id   AF-A0ABD0K104-F1
#
_cell.length_a   1.000
_cell.length_b   1.000
_cell.length_c   1.000
_cell.angle_alpha   90.00
_cell.angle_beta   90.00
_cell.angle_gamma   90.00
#
_symmetry.space_group_name_H-M   'P 1'
#
loop_
_entity.id
_entity.type
_entity.pdbx_description
1 polymer ?
#
loop_
_entity_poly.entity_id
_entity_poly.type
_entity_poly.pdbx_seq_one_letter_code
_entity_poly.pdbx_strand_id
1 'polypeptide(L)'
;LLSGSYRMQDSPYLSKARTLFRSLAEIVESLGGLSMPETTGGGGDGTVGGGGPSKFDITPLVANVTRLYGASPFFKVVVHGYRKISIVSRASGYRNPMRQPSHILSRSVDNQAEQEGKWSRHSLEQLLTSLLARTNHSNIPAVVQDYMRLEANIKRILKTDDGGDEMEDDPLCDETSRRSFFELQYHYGRYGINWTELVRTVLDLPNVRDVVVCQASLSGPLQHLLEITPKQTLWQFAILHTLVHSDLFLLVSGQSTTRLGDPRSTSGITGTSAFQTEKDAGTGPTRPQSPEEQCLDLVEYVMPTLKNSIHCDKDVLESSSAVTEGMLEHLRSALFGILKNLFPISTENTWKITNTTVNKVVVDVLFFLKRLGMERESVKAELDEYDYSANVVELVKFRNQLYFSGRVKAGGYPDDMTAFGIKACFRDAGVGRPGPILYHSNVPHAISFGSLGTFLAAKVADGLGFDDLLGHYTARLLNHSAILGLAVKLECFVTMYSNIELLDYGTQVYKVVL
;
A
#
# COMPACT_ATOMS: atom_id res chain seq x y z
N LEU A 1 -15.74 12.67 12.28
CA LEU A 1 -15.53 11.36 12.94
C LEU A 1 -14.74 11.50 14.25
N LEU A 2 -13.63 12.26 14.27
CA LEU A 2 -12.84 12.48 15.49
C LEU A 2 -13.08 13.83 16.19
N SER A 3 -13.79 14.79 15.55
CA SER A 3 -14.17 16.07 16.16
C SER A 3 -15.41 15.94 17.07
N GLY A 4 -15.19 16.09 18.37
CA GLY A 4 -16.07 16.68 19.39
C GLY A 4 -17.48 16.14 19.71
N SER A 5 -18.21 15.49 18.80
CA SER A 5 -19.69 15.38 18.94
C SER A 5 -20.26 13.96 19.13
N TYR A 6 -19.49 12.89 18.93
CA TYR A 6 -20.03 11.52 19.11
C TYR A 6 -19.86 11.06 20.57
N ARG A 7 -20.92 11.26 21.36
CA ARG A 7 -21.00 11.02 22.82
C ARG A 7 -21.54 9.63 23.22
N MET A 8 -21.37 8.59 22.40
CA MET A 8 -21.79 7.22 22.74
C MET A 8 -20.59 6.29 22.87
N GLN A 9 -20.53 5.56 24.00
CA GLN A 9 -19.55 4.55 24.43
C GLN A 9 -18.43 4.29 23.41
N ASP A 10 -17.32 5.04 23.56
CA ASP A 10 -16.19 4.92 22.65
C ASP A 10 -15.57 3.52 22.77
N SER A 11 -15.50 2.82 21.64
CA SER A 11 -14.70 1.59 21.59
C SER A 11 -13.24 1.92 21.96
N PRO A 12 -12.50 1.00 22.59
CA PRO A 12 -11.08 1.19 22.90
C PRO A 12 -10.26 1.60 21.67
N TYR A 13 -10.67 1.17 20.48
CA TYR A 13 -10.04 1.53 19.20
C TYR A 13 -10.28 3.00 18.81
N LEU A 14 -11.51 3.51 18.95
CA LEU A 14 -11.85 4.92 18.68
C LEU A 14 -11.17 5.86 19.68
N SER A 15 -11.08 5.46 20.95
CA SER A 15 -10.33 6.23 21.97
C SER A 15 -8.86 6.40 21.55
N LYS A 16 -8.21 5.31 21.10
CA LYS A 16 -6.82 5.36 20.63
C LYS A 16 -6.65 6.22 19.38
N ALA A 17 -7.58 6.16 18.44
CA ALA A 17 -7.56 7.04 17.27
C ALA A 17 -7.68 8.53 17.64
N ARG A 18 -8.46 8.88 18.67
CA ARG A 18 -8.53 10.26 19.19
C ARG A 18 -7.24 10.68 19.89
N THR A 19 -6.65 9.82 20.72
CA THR A 19 -5.35 10.06 21.36
C THR A 19 -4.26 10.32 20.31
N LEU A 20 -4.20 9.52 19.24
CA LEU A 20 -3.27 9.74 18.13
C LEU A 20 -3.52 11.10 17.45
N PHE A 21 -4.78 11.41 17.14
CA PHE A 21 -5.15 12.68 16.52
C PHE A 21 -4.73 13.89 17.38
N ARG A 22 -4.91 13.81 18.70
CA ARG A 22 -4.45 14.86 19.64
C ARG A 22 -2.93 14.99 19.66
N SER A 23 -2.20 13.88 19.76
CA SER A 23 -0.74 13.88 19.77
C SER A 23 -0.13 14.51 18.51
N LEU A 24 -0.83 14.39 17.38
CA LEU A 24 -0.41 14.98 16.12
C LEU A 24 -0.74 16.48 16.04
N ALA A 25 -1.92 16.89 16.50
CA ALA A 25 -2.32 18.30 16.54
C ALA A 25 -1.35 19.13 17.40
N GLU A 26 -0.90 18.59 18.54
CA GLU A 26 0.08 19.25 19.41
C GLU A 26 1.46 19.42 18.73
N ILE A 27 1.88 18.48 17.87
CA ILE A 27 3.14 18.59 17.12
C ILE A 27 3.05 19.61 15.99
N VAL A 28 1.93 19.67 15.27
CA VAL A 28 1.71 20.68 14.23
C VAL A 28 1.78 22.09 14.81
N GLU A 29 1.40 22.27 16.08
CA GLU A 29 1.52 23.53 16.81
C GLU A 29 2.91 23.78 17.43
N SER A 30 3.75 22.74 17.63
CA SER A 30 5.00 22.83 18.42
C SER A 30 6.30 22.45 17.70
N LEU A 31 6.29 22.28 16.37
CA LEU A 31 7.42 21.79 15.53
C LEU A 31 8.83 22.25 15.97
N GLY A 32 9.49 21.41 16.80
CA GLY A 32 10.85 21.65 17.29
C GLY A 32 11.58 20.47 17.95
N GLY A 33 10.98 19.29 18.13
CA GLY A 33 11.64 18.21 18.86
C GLY A 33 11.24 16.81 18.39
N LEU A 34 12.14 16.14 17.69
CA LEU A 34 12.11 14.68 17.57
C LEU A 34 13.46 14.14 18.05
N SER A 35 13.45 13.54 19.24
CA SER A 35 14.50 12.66 19.73
C SER A 35 14.17 11.24 19.27
N MET A 36 15.09 10.61 18.55
CA MET A 36 14.99 9.17 18.28
C MET A 36 14.99 8.41 19.62
N PRO A 37 14.15 7.39 19.81
CA PRO A 37 14.21 6.57 21.00
C PRO A 37 15.60 5.94 21.10
N GLU A 38 16.28 6.18 22.22
CA GLU A 38 17.51 5.49 22.57
C GLU A 38 17.22 4.00 22.54
N THR A 39 17.89 3.30 21.62
CA THR A 39 17.99 1.84 21.69
C THR A 39 18.80 1.53 22.93
N THR A 40 18.10 1.33 24.04
CA THR A 40 18.64 0.78 25.28
C THR A 40 19.13 -0.63 24.98
N GLY A 41 20.39 -0.71 24.55
CA GLY A 41 21.19 -1.91 24.76
C GLY A 41 21.19 -2.18 26.25
N GLY A 42 20.51 -3.26 26.65
CA GLY A 42 20.42 -3.69 28.04
C GLY A 42 21.81 -3.79 28.65
N GLY A 43 22.10 -2.86 29.56
CA GLY A 43 23.24 -2.93 30.45
C GLY A 43 23.02 -4.04 31.47
N GLY A 44 23.86 -5.08 31.36
CA GLY A 44 23.98 -6.18 32.30
C GLY A 44 25.42 -6.68 32.27
N ASP A 45 26.28 -5.88 32.90
CA ASP A 45 27.53 -6.18 33.61
C ASP A 45 28.47 -7.32 33.13
N GLY A 46 29.75 -6.96 32.99
CA GLY A 46 30.87 -7.84 33.35
C GLY A 46 31.44 -8.78 32.28
N THR A 47 32.49 -8.32 31.59
CA THR A 47 33.64 -9.12 31.11
C THR A 47 33.39 -10.31 30.17
N VAL A 48 33.57 -10.15 28.85
CA VAL A 48 34.34 -11.07 27.98
C VAL A 48 34.80 -10.36 26.70
N GLY A 49 36.12 -10.27 26.52
CA GLY A 49 36.87 -10.53 25.26
C GLY A 49 36.47 -9.83 23.96
N GLY A 50 37.39 -8.99 23.47
CA GLY A 50 37.37 -8.49 22.10
C GLY A 50 37.29 -9.61 21.05
N GLY A 51 36.14 -9.70 20.38
CA GLY A 51 35.95 -10.42 19.14
C GLY A 51 35.66 -9.42 18.03
N GLY A 52 36.50 -9.39 17.00
CA GLY A 52 36.30 -8.55 15.82
C GLY A 52 35.00 -8.87 15.04
N PRO A 53 34.69 -8.08 14.00
CA PRO A 53 33.39 -8.03 13.31
C PRO A 53 33.11 -9.22 12.37
N SER A 54 33.41 -10.45 12.77
CA SER A 54 33.36 -11.65 11.91
C SER A 54 32.05 -12.48 11.98
N LYS A 55 31.03 -12.05 12.74
CA LYS A 55 29.74 -12.76 12.89
C LYS A 55 28.51 -11.85 12.80
N PHE A 56 28.47 -10.90 11.87
CA PHE A 56 27.23 -10.18 11.58
C PHE A 56 26.30 -11.05 10.72
N ASP A 57 25.46 -11.84 11.36
CA ASP A 57 24.30 -12.45 10.72
C ASP A 57 23.25 -11.35 10.45
N ILE A 58 22.90 -11.17 9.18
CA ILE A 58 21.94 -10.16 8.76
C ILE A 58 20.49 -10.66 8.85
N THR A 59 20.29 -11.97 8.99
CA THR A 59 18.97 -12.62 9.10
C THR A 59 18.09 -11.98 10.18
N PRO A 60 18.51 -11.84 11.46
CA PRO A 60 17.66 -11.27 12.49
C PRO A 60 17.30 -9.81 12.23
N LEU A 61 18.22 -9.02 11.65
CA LEU A 61 17.95 -7.64 11.29
C LEU A 61 16.87 -7.58 10.21
N VAL A 62 17.08 -8.27 9.08
CA VAL A 62 16.14 -8.26 7.94
C VAL A 62 14.78 -8.79 8.38
N ALA A 63 14.75 -9.86 9.17
CA ALA A 63 13.50 -10.40 9.69
C ALA A 63 12.75 -9.39 10.58
N ASN A 64 13.45 -8.70 11.49
CA ASN A 64 12.84 -7.73 12.39
C ASN A 64 12.36 -6.48 11.64
N VAL A 65 13.14 -5.93 10.71
CA VAL A 65 12.71 -4.74 9.96
C VAL A 65 11.55 -5.05 9.02
N THR A 66 11.53 -6.26 8.43
CA THR A 66 10.37 -6.72 7.65
C THR A 66 9.16 -6.91 8.54
N ARG A 67 9.28 -7.64 9.65
CA ARG A 67 8.17 -7.90 10.58
C ARG A 67 7.58 -6.64 11.19
N LEU A 68 8.43 -5.76 11.72
CA LEU A 68 8.02 -4.64 12.55
C LEU A 68 7.68 -3.41 11.71
N TYR A 69 8.41 -3.19 10.61
CA TYR A 69 8.31 -1.95 9.84
C TYR A 69 7.89 -2.17 8.39
N GLY A 70 7.67 -3.41 7.96
CA GLY A 70 7.26 -3.72 6.59
C GLY A 70 8.38 -3.48 5.56
N ALA A 71 9.58 -3.13 6.02
CA ALA A 71 10.70 -2.83 5.15
C ALA A 71 11.33 -4.11 4.61
N SER A 72 11.61 -4.13 3.31
CA SER A 72 12.14 -5.28 2.60
C SER A 72 13.35 -4.84 1.79
N PRO A 73 14.54 -4.76 2.41
CA PRO A 73 15.71 -4.15 1.77
C PRO A 73 16.21 -4.91 0.53
N PHE A 74 15.97 -6.22 0.46
CA PHE A 74 16.56 -7.07 -0.58
C PHE A 74 15.52 -7.88 -1.38
N PHE A 75 14.39 -8.22 -0.77
CA PHE A 75 13.31 -9.01 -1.37
C PHE A 75 12.05 -8.75 -0.55
N LYS A 76 10.86 -8.96 -1.14
CA LYS A 76 9.56 -8.74 -0.50
C LYS A 76 8.98 -10.07 -0.06
N VAL A 77 8.49 -10.11 1.18
CA VAL A 77 7.64 -11.22 1.68
C VAL A 77 6.18 -10.83 1.47
N VAL A 78 5.52 -11.53 0.55
CA VAL A 78 4.10 -11.34 0.23
C VAL A 78 3.28 -12.36 1.00
N VAL A 79 2.25 -11.91 1.71
CA VAL A 79 1.37 -12.78 2.52
C VAL A 79 0.04 -12.91 1.81
N HIS A 80 -0.29 -14.14 1.40
CA HIS A 80 -1.54 -14.46 0.68
C HIS A 80 -2.69 -14.82 1.61
N GLY A 81 -2.35 -15.18 2.85
CA GLY A 81 -3.29 -15.60 3.87
C GLY A 81 -2.57 -16.26 5.03
N TYR A 82 -3.33 -16.91 5.91
CA TYR A 82 -2.77 -17.56 7.09
C TYR A 82 -1.71 -18.60 6.69
N ARG A 83 -0.45 -18.33 7.08
CA ARG A 83 0.72 -19.19 6.82
C ARG A 83 0.99 -19.49 5.33
N LYS A 84 0.49 -18.66 4.41
CA LYS A 84 0.75 -18.76 2.97
C LYS A 84 1.53 -17.53 2.51
N ILE A 85 2.74 -17.74 1.99
CA ILE A 85 3.64 -16.65 1.60
C ILE A 85 4.27 -16.86 0.22
N SER A 86 4.67 -15.76 -0.43
CA SER A 86 5.62 -15.76 -1.54
C SER A 86 6.82 -14.87 -1.21
N ILE A 87 7.99 -15.22 -1.75
CA ILE A 87 9.22 -14.44 -1.62
C ILE A 87 9.64 -14.01 -3.01
N VAL A 88 9.65 -12.70 -3.28
CA VAL A 88 9.95 -12.16 -4.60
C VAL A 88 11.06 -11.14 -4.54
N SER A 89 11.89 -11.09 -5.58
CA SER A 89 12.95 -10.11 -5.78
C SER A 89 12.35 -8.76 -6.13
N ARG A 90 11.77 -8.14 -5.10
CA ARG A 90 11.31 -6.76 -5.10
C ARG A 90 11.87 -6.15 -3.82
N ALA A 91 12.77 -5.18 -3.94
CA ALA A 91 13.07 -4.32 -2.79
C ALA A 91 11.84 -3.46 -2.52
N SER A 92 11.59 -3.09 -1.26
CA SER A 92 10.49 -2.18 -0.96
C SER A 92 10.71 -0.86 -1.70
N GLY A 93 9.86 -0.58 -2.69
CA GLY A 93 9.71 0.76 -3.25
C GLY A 93 8.93 1.60 -2.25
N TYR A 94 9.42 2.78 -1.92
CA TYR A 94 8.61 3.72 -1.13
C TYR A 94 7.61 4.36 -2.08
N ARG A 95 6.34 3.95 -2.01
CA ARG A 95 5.24 4.75 -2.53
C ARG A 95 4.89 5.71 -1.40
N ASN A 96 5.25 6.98 -1.55
CA ASN A 96 4.97 7.98 -0.52
C ASN A 96 3.47 7.92 -0.18
N PRO A 97 3.08 7.61 1.06
CA PRO A 97 1.68 7.51 1.44
C PRO A 97 0.97 8.87 1.47
N MET A 98 1.71 9.98 1.55
CA MET A 98 1.16 11.31 1.27
C MET A 98 1.04 11.61 -0.24
N ARG A 99 1.72 10.82 -1.09
CA ARG A 99 1.40 10.69 -2.53
C ARG A 99 0.53 9.44 -2.72
N GLN A 100 -0.52 9.26 -1.89
CA GLN A 100 -1.63 8.42 -2.34
C GLN A 100 -2.04 8.92 -3.72
N PRO A 101 -2.32 8.03 -4.68
CA PRO A 101 -2.91 8.42 -5.95
C PRO A 101 -4.39 8.78 -5.73
N SER A 102 -4.66 9.79 -4.91
CA SER A 102 -5.94 10.50 -4.95
C SER A 102 -6.07 11.36 -6.23
N HIS A 103 -5.02 11.36 -7.06
CA HIS A 103 -5.06 11.83 -8.44
C HIS A 103 -4.80 10.65 -9.39
N ILE A 104 -5.85 9.88 -9.66
CA ILE A 104 -6.02 9.29 -10.99
C ILE A 104 -6.01 10.49 -11.94
N LEU A 105 -5.05 10.49 -12.89
CA LEU A 105 -4.73 11.53 -13.88
C LEU A 105 -3.43 12.31 -13.61
N SER A 106 -2.29 11.65 -13.73
CA SER A 106 -1.09 12.28 -14.29
C SER A 106 -0.17 11.25 -14.96
N ARG A 107 -0.61 10.78 -16.14
CA ARG A 107 0.32 10.28 -17.15
C ARG A 107 0.99 11.50 -17.79
N SER A 108 2.19 11.82 -17.34
CA SER A 108 3.14 12.71 -18.00
C SER A 108 4.46 11.95 -18.01
N VAL A 109 4.82 11.49 -19.21
CA VAL A 109 5.79 10.44 -19.48
C VAL A 109 7.21 11.05 -19.62
N ASP A 110 8.14 10.38 -18.97
CA ASP A 110 9.60 10.35 -19.11
C ASP A 110 10.47 11.58 -18.77
N ASN A 111 10.08 12.83 -19.10
CA ASN A 111 10.98 13.97 -18.82
C ASN A 111 10.90 14.50 -17.38
N GLN A 112 9.76 14.30 -16.71
CA GLN A 112 9.54 14.71 -15.33
C GLN A 112 10.19 13.73 -14.32
N ALA A 113 10.25 12.44 -14.66
CA ALA A 113 10.85 11.41 -13.83
C ALA A 113 12.38 11.58 -13.65
N GLU A 114 13.08 12.09 -14.66
CA GLU A 114 14.53 12.36 -14.55
C GLU A 114 14.86 13.61 -13.72
N GLN A 115 14.03 14.66 -13.80
CA GLN A 115 14.19 15.87 -12.96
C GLN A 115 13.73 15.64 -11.52
N GLU A 116 12.57 14.97 -11.31
CA GLU A 116 12.12 14.53 -9.99
C GLU A 116 13.12 13.53 -9.36
N GLY A 117 13.73 12.67 -10.16
CA GLY A 117 14.75 11.71 -9.71
C GLY A 117 16.04 12.38 -9.21
N LYS A 118 16.47 13.49 -9.81
CA LYS A 118 17.67 14.24 -9.37
C LYS A 118 17.41 15.11 -8.15
N TRP A 119 16.25 15.76 -8.08
CA TRP A 119 15.85 16.58 -6.93
C TRP A 119 15.56 15.72 -5.70
N SER A 120 14.85 14.60 -5.87
CA SER A 120 14.60 13.64 -4.79
C SER A 120 15.88 13.03 -4.24
N ARG A 121 16.89 12.78 -5.09
CA ARG A 121 18.19 12.23 -4.67
C ARG A 121 18.94 13.17 -3.75
N HIS A 122 19.05 14.45 -4.11
CA HIS A 122 19.77 15.43 -3.30
C HIS A 122 19.04 15.71 -1.97
N SER A 123 17.71 15.81 -2.00
CA SER A 123 16.91 15.95 -0.78
C SER A 123 17.04 14.74 0.15
N LEU A 124 17.08 13.51 -0.41
CA LEU A 124 17.29 12.29 0.35
C LEU A 124 18.69 12.25 0.97
N GLU A 125 19.73 12.61 0.21
CA GLU A 125 21.11 12.69 0.72
C GLU A 125 21.23 13.69 1.88
N GLN A 126 20.62 14.87 1.76
CA GLN A 126 20.57 15.86 2.83
C GLN A 126 19.81 15.35 4.06
N LEU A 127 18.68 14.68 3.85
CA LEU A 127 17.87 14.10 4.93
C LEU A 127 18.66 13.04 5.70
N LEU A 128 19.26 12.08 5.00
CA LEU A 128 20.06 11.02 5.59
C LEU A 128 21.29 11.57 6.31
N THR A 129 21.95 12.58 5.73
CA THR A 129 23.07 13.27 6.39
C THR A 129 22.62 13.93 7.68
N SER A 130 21.46 14.60 7.68
CA SER A 130 20.92 15.28 8.87
C SER A 130 20.51 14.29 9.97
N LEU A 131 19.98 13.12 9.60
CA LEU A 131 19.62 12.05 10.52
C LEU A 131 20.85 11.42 11.15
N LEU A 132 21.86 11.09 10.34
CA LEU A 132 23.08 10.47 10.81
C LEU A 132 23.99 11.45 11.57
N ALA A 133 23.89 12.77 11.32
CA ALA A 133 24.59 13.80 12.11
C ALA A 133 24.19 13.82 13.58
N ARG A 134 23.01 13.30 13.92
CA ARG A 134 22.56 13.12 15.31
C ARG A 134 23.16 11.89 15.97
N THR A 135 23.86 11.05 15.21
CA THR A 135 24.56 9.85 15.71
C THR A 135 26.06 10.15 15.82
N ASN A 136 26.76 9.53 16.77
CA ASN A 136 28.22 9.67 16.95
C ASN A 136 29.05 8.98 15.85
N HIS A 137 28.56 8.94 14.60
CA HIS A 137 29.27 8.34 13.47
C HIS A 137 30.33 9.28 12.90
N SER A 138 31.56 8.80 12.79
CA SER A 138 32.71 9.59 12.35
C SER A 138 32.82 9.80 10.84
N ASN A 139 32.02 9.10 10.02
CA ASN A 139 32.11 9.19 8.55
C ASN A 139 30.73 9.12 7.86
N ILE A 140 29.85 10.04 8.22
CA ILE A 140 28.47 10.13 7.70
C ILE A 140 28.41 10.22 6.16
N PRO A 141 29.22 11.05 5.47
CA PRO A 141 29.14 11.17 4.01
C PRO A 141 29.42 9.86 3.29
N ALA A 142 30.39 9.07 3.77
CA ALA A 142 30.70 7.77 3.16
C ALA A 142 29.54 6.77 3.34
N VAL A 143 28.91 6.73 4.51
CA VAL A 143 27.77 5.84 4.78
C VAL A 143 26.57 6.18 3.88
N VAL A 144 26.26 7.48 3.72
CA VAL A 144 25.20 7.92 2.81
C VAL A 144 25.55 7.57 1.37
N GLN A 145 26.78 7.81 0.94
CA GLN A 145 27.21 7.49 -0.42
C GLN A 145 27.15 5.99 -0.72
N ASP A 146 27.57 5.15 0.23
CA ASP A 146 27.48 3.69 0.13
C ASP A 146 26.03 3.21 0.04
N TYR A 147 25.13 3.78 0.85
CA TYR A 147 23.69 3.54 0.76
C TYR A 147 23.16 3.87 -0.63
N MET A 148 23.41 5.08 -1.12
CA MET A 148 22.91 5.54 -2.43
C MET A 148 23.45 4.69 -3.58
N ARG A 149 24.71 4.24 -3.49
CA ARG A 149 25.34 3.38 -4.49
C ARG A 149 24.73 1.99 -4.50
N LEU A 150 24.54 1.39 -3.32
CA LEU A 150 23.95 0.07 -3.20
C LEU A 150 22.48 0.07 -3.62
N GLU A 151 21.69 1.08 -3.22
CA GLU A 151 20.29 1.25 -3.62
C GLU A 151 20.16 1.33 -5.15
N ALA A 152 21.01 2.13 -5.80
CA ALA A 152 21.01 2.28 -7.25
C ALA A 152 21.38 0.97 -7.97
N ASN A 153 22.33 0.20 -7.42
CA ASN A 153 22.71 -1.09 -7.98
C ASN A 153 21.60 -2.13 -7.84
N ILE A 154 20.95 -2.21 -6.67
CA ILE A 154 19.80 -3.10 -6.44
C ILE A 154 18.67 -2.74 -7.39
N LYS A 155 18.28 -1.46 -7.48
CA LYS A 155 17.23 -1.00 -8.41
C LYS A 155 17.55 -1.35 -9.86
N ARG A 156 18.82 -1.19 -10.29
CA ARG A 156 19.24 -1.56 -11.64
C ARG A 156 19.05 -3.04 -11.92
N ILE A 157 19.51 -3.91 -11.00
CA ILE A 157 19.39 -5.36 -11.13
C ILE A 157 17.92 -5.78 -11.22
N LEU A 158 17.07 -5.25 -10.34
CA LEU A 158 15.65 -5.59 -10.32
C LEU A 158 14.94 -5.15 -11.60
N LYS A 159 15.28 -3.97 -12.15
CA LYS A 159 14.75 -3.51 -13.45
C LYS A 159 15.18 -4.35 -14.64
N THR A 160 16.35 -5.00 -14.58
CA THR A 160 16.87 -5.81 -15.69
C THR A 160 16.38 -7.26 -15.67
N ASP A 161 16.07 -7.81 -14.48
CA ASP A 161 15.54 -9.18 -14.35
C ASP A 161 14.02 -9.25 -14.66
N ASP A 162 13.27 -8.19 -14.35
CA ASP A 162 11.86 -8.06 -14.73
C ASP A 162 11.76 -7.50 -16.16
N GLY A 163 11.87 -8.37 -17.17
CA GLY A 163 11.73 -7.99 -18.58
C GLY A 163 10.38 -7.33 -18.90
N GLY A 164 10.34 -5.99 -18.79
CA GLY A 164 9.21 -5.15 -19.21
C GLY A 164 8.16 -4.89 -18.13
N ASP A 165 7.94 -3.60 -17.85
CA ASP A 165 6.83 -2.94 -17.13
C ASP A 165 6.14 -3.68 -15.97
N GLU A 166 6.28 -3.09 -14.78
CA GLU A 166 5.26 -2.97 -13.71
C GLU A 166 4.14 -4.02 -13.70
N MET A 167 4.45 -5.32 -13.57
CA MET A 167 3.47 -6.27 -13.02
C MET A 167 3.29 -5.95 -11.53
N GLU A 168 2.48 -4.92 -11.24
CA GLU A 168 2.06 -4.48 -9.90
C GLU A 168 1.29 -5.58 -9.14
N ASP A 169 0.85 -6.64 -9.82
CA ASP A 169 0.09 -7.70 -9.18
C ASP A 169 0.96 -8.58 -8.28
N ASP A 170 0.48 -8.75 -7.04
CA ASP A 170 1.08 -9.67 -6.09
C ASP A 170 0.89 -11.11 -6.62
N PRO A 171 1.94 -11.95 -6.59
CA PRO A 171 1.91 -13.27 -7.22
C PRO A 171 0.82 -14.17 -6.64
N LEU A 172 -0.05 -14.77 -7.46
CA LEU A 172 -1.08 -15.67 -6.95
C LEU A 172 -0.48 -16.91 -6.28
N CYS A 173 -1.03 -17.28 -5.12
CA CYS A 173 -0.64 -18.50 -4.43
C CYS A 173 -1.35 -19.72 -5.04
N ASP A 174 -0.69 -20.40 -5.98
CA ASP A 174 -1.12 -21.73 -6.43
C ASP A 174 -0.65 -22.79 -5.40
N GLU A 175 -1.57 -23.66 -4.98
CA GLU A 175 -1.26 -24.74 -4.04
C GLU A 175 -0.42 -25.86 -4.66
N THR A 176 -0.29 -25.90 -6.00
CA THR A 176 0.48 -26.92 -6.72
C THR A 176 2.00 -26.66 -6.71
N SER A 177 2.44 -25.42 -6.50
CA SER A 177 3.85 -25.01 -6.55
C SER A 177 4.48 -24.85 -5.16
N ARG A 178 4.26 -25.80 -4.24
CA ARG A 178 4.82 -25.73 -2.89
C ARG A 178 6.34 -25.89 -2.91
N ARG A 179 7.06 -24.90 -2.41
CA ARG A 179 8.51 -24.99 -2.19
C ARG A 179 8.84 -25.30 -0.75
N SER A 180 9.89 -26.10 -0.55
CA SER A 180 10.40 -26.38 0.80
C SER A 180 11.42 -25.33 1.24
N PHE A 181 11.55 -25.09 2.55
CA PHE A 181 12.61 -24.24 3.08
C PHE A 181 14.02 -24.77 2.80
N PHE A 182 14.16 -26.08 2.65
CA PHE A 182 15.42 -26.70 2.24
C PHE A 182 15.79 -26.30 0.80
N GLU A 183 14.83 -26.34 -0.11
CA GLU A 183 15.01 -25.88 -1.50
C GLU A 183 15.37 -24.39 -1.55
N LEU A 184 14.68 -23.55 -0.76
CA LEU A 184 15.02 -22.13 -0.62
C LEU A 184 16.46 -21.93 -0.15
N GLN A 185 16.88 -22.66 0.89
CA GLN A 185 18.25 -22.56 1.41
C GLN A 185 19.29 -23.04 0.42
N TYR A 186 18.98 -24.08 -0.35
CA TYR A 186 19.87 -24.63 -1.37
C TYR A 186 20.07 -23.66 -2.54
N HIS A 187 18.99 -23.14 -3.12
CA HIS A 187 19.06 -22.24 -4.28
C HIS A 187 19.47 -20.82 -3.91
N TYR A 188 18.96 -20.30 -2.79
CA TYR A 188 19.09 -18.89 -2.41
C TYR A 188 19.92 -18.68 -1.15
N GLY A 189 20.69 -19.67 -0.70
CA GLY A 189 21.51 -19.57 0.51
C GLY A 189 22.58 -18.48 0.46
N ARG A 190 23.07 -18.12 -0.74
CA ARG A 190 24.08 -17.05 -0.89
C ARG A 190 23.56 -15.63 -0.65
N TYR A 191 22.25 -15.44 -0.43
CA TYR A 191 21.76 -14.19 0.17
C TYR A 191 22.35 -13.95 1.57
N GLY A 192 22.95 -14.98 2.20
CA GLY A 192 23.46 -14.90 3.56
C GLY A 192 22.33 -14.81 4.58
N ILE A 193 21.16 -15.37 4.22
CA ILE A 193 19.94 -15.37 5.03
C ILE A 193 19.58 -16.81 5.34
N ASN A 194 19.30 -17.06 6.60
CA ASN A 194 18.65 -18.29 7.04
C ASN A 194 17.14 -18.16 6.79
N TRP A 195 16.66 -18.72 5.68
CA TRP A 195 15.25 -18.57 5.25
C TRP A 195 14.25 -19.14 6.28
N THR A 196 14.64 -20.20 6.99
CA THR A 196 13.81 -20.80 8.04
C THR A 196 13.65 -19.84 9.21
N GLU A 197 14.75 -19.26 9.68
CA GLU A 197 14.74 -18.31 10.80
C GLU A 197 14.08 -16.99 10.44
N LEU A 198 14.32 -16.49 9.21
CA LEU A 198 13.67 -15.31 8.67
C LEU A 198 12.15 -15.48 8.72
N VAL A 199 11.60 -16.54 8.10
CA VAL A 199 10.15 -16.74 8.02
C VAL A 199 9.53 -17.03 9.39
N ARG A 200 10.24 -17.78 10.25
CA ARG A 200 9.82 -17.99 11.64
C ARG A 200 9.63 -16.66 12.38
N THR A 201 10.57 -15.74 12.20
CA THR A 201 10.58 -14.44 12.87
C THR A 201 9.56 -13.49 12.27
N VAL A 202 9.49 -13.39 10.93
CA VAL A 202 8.56 -12.53 10.19
C VAL A 202 7.11 -12.87 10.46
N LEU A 203 6.77 -14.17 10.50
CA LEU A 203 5.40 -14.63 10.76
C LEU A 203 5.08 -14.80 12.26
N ASP A 204 6.06 -14.54 13.14
CA ASP A 204 5.94 -14.74 14.59
C ASP A 204 5.47 -16.15 14.99
N LEU A 205 6.07 -17.17 14.37
CA LEU A 205 5.69 -18.57 14.57
C LEU A 205 6.71 -19.30 15.44
N PRO A 206 6.29 -20.28 16.27
CA PRO A 206 7.22 -21.15 16.98
C PRO A 206 7.99 -22.08 16.03
N ASN A 207 7.39 -22.45 14.89
CA ASN A 207 8.00 -23.26 13.85
C ASN A 207 7.40 -22.92 12.46
N VAL A 208 8.07 -23.35 11.39
CA VAL A 208 7.64 -23.11 9.99
C VAL A 208 7.03 -24.34 9.30
N ARG A 209 6.70 -25.41 10.04
CA ARG A 209 6.29 -26.70 9.45
C ARG A 209 5.02 -26.58 8.62
N ASP A 210 4.11 -25.71 9.05
CA ASP A 210 2.80 -25.51 8.43
C ASP A 210 2.78 -24.30 7.48
N VAL A 211 3.94 -23.71 7.18
CA VAL A 211 4.04 -22.56 6.28
C VAL A 211 4.16 -23.05 4.85
N VAL A 212 3.28 -22.56 3.99
CA VAL A 212 3.29 -22.83 2.56
C VAL A 212 3.99 -21.69 1.84
N VAL A 213 5.11 -21.98 1.21
CA VAL A 213 5.79 -21.07 0.28
C VAL A 213 5.21 -21.32 -1.12
N CYS A 214 4.35 -20.42 -1.59
CA CYS A 214 3.63 -20.55 -2.86
C CYS A 214 4.55 -20.24 -4.06
N GLN A 215 5.42 -19.23 -3.92
CA GLN A 215 6.41 -18.88 -4.93
C GLN A 215 7.68 -18.34 -4.28
N ALA A 216 8.81 -18.67 -4.90
CA ALA A 216 10.09 -18.03 -4.65
C ALA A 216 10.69 -17.61 -5.99
N SER A 217 10.80 -16.31 -6.23
CA SER A 217 11.42 -15.74 -7.43
C SER A 217 12.46 -14.72 -6.97
N LEU A 218 13.70 -15.18 -6.80
CA LEU A 218 14.80 -14.34 -6.32
C LEU A 218 15.88 -14.22 -7.41
N SER A 219 16.41 -13.01 -7.54
CA SER A 219 17.40 -12.59 -8.54
C SER A 219 18.77 -13.16 -8.22
N GLY A 220 19.32 -13.96 -9.14
CA GLY A 220 20.69 -14.45 -9.07
C GLY A 220 21.74 -13.33 -9.08
N PRO A 221 21.62 -12.30 -9.94
CA PRO A 221 22.51 -11.15 -9.91
C PRO A 221 22.46 -10.40 -8.57
N LEU A 222 21.28 -10.24 -7.96
CA LEU A 222 21.15 -9.62 -6.64
C LEU A 222 21.83 -10.47 -5.56
N GLN A 223 21.63 -11.78 -5.60
CA GLN A 223 22.31 -12.72 -4.71
C GLN A 223 23.83 -12.54 -4.75
N HIS A 224 24.40 -12.43 -5.96
CA HIS A 224 25.84 -12.20 -6.13
C HIS A 224 26.28 -10.83 -5.56
N LEU A 225 25.50 -9.76 -5.81
CA LEU A 225 25.79 -8.44 -5.25
C LEU A 225 25.83 -8.46 -3.72
N LEU A 226 24.88 -9.14 -3.06
CA LEU A 226 24.84 -9.25 -1.60
C LEU A 226 25.96 -10.15 -1.04
N GLU A 227 26.39 -11.15 -1.81
CA GLU A 227 27.51 -12.02 -1.44
C GLU A 227 28.84 -11.26 -1.39
N ILE A 228 29.09 -10.37 -2.38
CA ILE A 228 30.34 -9.60 -2.47
C ILE A 228 30.35 -8.31 -1.63
N THR A 229 29.18 -7.86 -1.16
CA THR A 229 29.08 -6.61 -0.40
C THR A 229 29.46 -6.85 1.08
N PRO A 230 30.30 -5.99 1.69
CA PRO A 230 30.66 -6.12 3.10
C PRO A 230 29.43 -6.16 4.01
N LYS A 231 29.42 -7.07 5.00
CA LYS A 231 28.27 -7.27 5.90
C LYS A 231 27.88 -6.00 6.66
N GLN A 232 28.86 -5.18 7.05
CA GLN A 232 28.60 -3.89 7.70
C GLN A 232 27.83 -2.93 6.79
N THR A 233 28.20 -2.84 5.51
CA THR A 233 27.50 -2.02 4.51
C THR A 233 26.07 -2.52 4.31
N LEU A 234 25.86 -3.84 4.25
CA LEU A 234 24.51 -4.42 4.14
C LEU A 234 23.65 -4.12 5.37
N TRP A 235 24.25 -4.14 6.56
CA TRP A 235 23.56 -3.83 7.82
C TRP A 235 23.13 -2.36 7.88
N GLN A 236 24.05 -1.44 7.57
CA GLN A 236 23.76 0.00 7.46
C GLN A 236 22.70 0.28 6.40
N PHE A 237 22.82 -0.38 5.24
CA PHE A 237 21.84 -0.28 4.16
C PHE A 237 20.45 -0.72 4.63
N ALA A 238 20.32 -1.88 5.29
CA ALA A 238 19.03 -2.36 5.76
C ALA A 238 18.35 -1.39 6.74
N ILE A 239 19.11 -0.72 7.61
CA ILE A 239 18.58 0.28 8.54
C ILE A 239 18.13 1.55 7.80
N LEU A 240 18.98 2.12 6.96
CA LEU A 240 18.65 3.33 6.21
C LEU A 240 17.50 3.07 5.25
N HIS A 241 17.49 1.92 4.58
CA HIS A 241 16.40 1.47 3.71
C HIS A 241 15.10 1.35 4.50
N THR A 242 15.14 0.87 5.74
CA THR A 242 13.95 0.82 6.60
C THR A 242 13.43 2.22 6.92
N LEU A 243 14.31 3.17 7.25
CA LEU A 243 13.90 4.55 7.53
C LEU A 243 13.28 5.24 6.31
N VAL A 244 13.81 4.98 5.12
CA VAL A 244 13.37 5.62 3.87
C VAL A 244 12.14 4.93 3.26
N HIS A 245 12.05 3.60 3.38
CA HIS A 245 11.06 2.78 2.67
C HIS A 245 10.03 2.11 3.58
N SER A 246 9.85 2.60 4.80
CA SER A 246 8.73 2.22 5.67
C SER A 246 7.87 3.42 6.03
N ASP A 247 6.73 3.13 6.64
CA ASP A 247 5.82 4.12 7.22
C ASP A 247 6.51 4.99 8.30
N LEU A 248 7.68 4.60 8.82
CA LEU A 248 8.49 5.43 9.70
C LEU A 248 8.98 6.72 9.02
N PHE A 249 9.04 6.75 7.69
CA PHE A 249 9.40 7.96 6.96
C PHE A 249 8.46 9.13 7.27
N LEU A 250 7.21 8.86 7.66
CA LEU A 250 6.25 9.87 8.10
C LEU A 250 6.78 10.72 9.28
N LEU A 251 7.57 10.12 10.17
CA LEU A 251 8.22 10.82 11.28
C LEU A 251 9.37 11.73 10.81
N VAL A 252 9.97 11.38 9.68
CA VAL A 252 11.19 12.01 9.17
C VAL A 252 10.85 13.12 8.17
N SER A 253 9.81 12.95 7.33
CA SER A 253 9.44 13.91 6.29
C SER A 253 8.76 15.18 6.78
N GLY A 254 8.14 15.14 7.97
CA GLY A 254 7.45 16.29 8.56
C GLY A 254 8.37 17.47 8.92
N GLN A 255 9.69 17.30 8.91
CA GLN A 255 10.66 18.36 9.26
C GLN A 255 11.08 19.24 8.08
N SER A 256 10.82 18.82 6.83
CA SER A 256 11.40 19.47 5.65
C SER A 256 10.48 20.48 4.95
N THR A 257 9.18 20.45 5.21
CA THR A 257 8.20 21.30 4.50
C THR A 257 8.08 22.72 5.06
N THR A 258 8.56 23.00 6.27
CA THR A 258 8.45 24.33 6.91
C THR A 258 9.72 25.20 6.85
N ARG A 259 10.88 24.65 6.45
CA ARG A 259 12.13 25.46 6.35
C ARG A 259 12.28 26.30 5.07
N LEU A 260 11.29 26.29 4.16
CA LEU A 260 11.24 27.22 3.02
C LEU A 260 10.41 28.49 3.28
N GLY A 261 9.97 28.73 4.51
CA GLY A 261 9.40 30.00 4.94
C GLY A 261 10.39 30.77 5.80
N ASP A 262 11.40 31.41 5.18
CA ASP A 262 12.30 32.32 5.88
C ASP A 262 11.53 33.62 6.23
N PRO A 263 11.28 33.95 7.51
CA PRO A 263 10.48 35.11 7.89
C PRO A 263 11.27 36.43 7.84
N ARG A 264 12.41 36.47 7.14
CA ARG A 264 13.25 37.68 6.98
C ARG A 264 13.06 38.44 5.67
N SER A 265 12.14 38.04 4.80
CA SER A 265 11.87 38.74 3.53
C SER A 265 10.74 39.78 3.59
N THR A 266 10.30 40.18 4.79
CA THR A 266 9.38 41.31 4.99
C THR A 266 10.13 42.60 5.27
N SER A 267 10.77 43.19 4.25
CA SER A 267 10.86 44.65 4.07
C SER A 267 11.73 45.04 2.87
N GLY A 268 11.09 45.61 1.84
CA GLY A 268 11.66 46.68 1.03
C GLY A 268 12.79 46.32 0.06
N ILE A 269 12.44 46.31 -1.23
CA ILE A 269 13.03 47.11 -2.33
C ILE A 269 12.94 46.31 -3.63
N THR A 270 12.10 46.84 -4.51
CA THR A 270 12.01 46.61 -5.95
C THR A 270 13.38 46.41 -6.61
N GLY A 271 13.58 45.25 -7.24
CA GLY A 271 14.77 44.97 -8.05
C GLY A 271 14.74 43.55 -8.59
N THR A 272 14.15 43.40 -9.78
CA THR A 272 14.31 42.28 -10.73
C THR A 272 15.43 41.27 -10.44
N SER A 273 15.06 40.06 -10.00
CA SER A 273 15.77 38.83 -10.36
C SER A 273 14.81 37.64 -10.39
N ALA A 274 14.38 37.29 -11.60
CA ALA A 274 13.95 35.97 -12.08
C ALA A 274 13.59 34.90 -11.02
N PHE A 275 12.42 35.02 -10.40
CA PHE A 275 11.71 33.91 -9.78
C PHE A 275 10.23 34.26 -9.75
N GLN A 276 9.57 34.20 -10.91
CA GLN A 276 8.14 33.92 -11.02
C GLN A 276 7.76 33.68 -12.48
N THR A 277 6.83 32.72 -12.64
CA THR A 277 5.96 32.50 -13.80
C THR A 277 6.59 31.94 -15.08
N GLU A 278 6.78 30.63 -15.12
CA GLU A 278 6.42 29.84 -16.30
C GLU A 278 5.60 28.59 -15.90
N LYS A 279 4.28 28.76 -16.02
CA LYS A 279 3.42 27.85 -16.79
C LYS A 279 3.24 26.38 -16.35
N ASP A 280 2.98 26.12 -15.08
CA ASP A 280 2.17 24.95 -14.70
C ASP A 280 0.68 25.31 -14.81
N ALA A 281 0.16 25.27 -16.03
CA ALA A 281 -1.28 25.24 -16.30
C ALA A 281 -1.71 23.76 -16.25
N GLY A 282 -2.37 23.34 -15.17
CA GLY A 282 -2.89 21.97 -15.08
C GLY A 282 -3.58 21.59 -13.77
N THR A 283 -3.48 22.38 -12.71
CA THR A 283 -4.31 22.18 -11.52
C THR A 283 -4.75 23.54 -11.01
N GLY A 284 -6.07 23.76 -10.91
CA GLY A 284 -6.61 24.92 -10.20
C GLY A 284 -6.01 25.02 -8.80
N PRO A 285 -6.14 26.17 -8.11
CA PRO A 285 -5.59 26.33 -6.76
C PRO A 285 -6.30 25.34 -5.84
N THR A 286 -5.71 24.15 -5.63
CA THR A 286 -6.08 23.25 -4.55
C THR A 286 -5.86 24.04 -3.28
N ARG A 287 -6.97 24.38 -2.62
CA ARG A 287 -6.95 24.97 -1.29
C ARG A 287 -6.02 24.10 -0.43
N PRO A 288 -5.00 24.68 0.22
CA PRO A 288 -4.13 23.90 1.09
C PRO A 288 -5.02 23.17 2.11
N GLN A 289 -4.89 21.84 2.16
CA GLN A 289 -5.62 20.99 3.12
C GLN A 289 -5.42 21.57 4.53
N SER A 290 -6.48 21.59 5.33
CA SER A 290 -6.34 22.05 6.71
C SER A 290 -5.39 21.12 7.47
N PRO A 291 -4.64 21.61 8.47
CA PRO A 291 -3.81 20.75 9.30
C PRO A 291 -4.61 19.63 9.96
N GLU A 292 -5.88 19.87 10.28
CA GLU A 292 -6.81 18.86 10.81
C GLU A 292 -7.13 17.75 9.79
N GLU A 293 -7.29 18.09 8.51
CA GLU A 293 -7.50 17.13 7.43
C GLU A 293 -6.25 16.27 7.21
N GLN A 294 -5.07 16.87 7.21
CA GLN A 294 -3.79 16.15 7.13
C GLN A 294 -3.62 15.19 8.32
N CYS A 295 -4.03 15.62 9.51
CA CYS A 295 -4.01 14.78 10.71
C CYS A 295 -4.96 13.58 10.58
N LEU A 296 -6.15 13.81 10.05
CA LEU A 296 -7.14 12.77 9.85
C LEU A 296 -6.68 11.75 8.81
N ASP A 297 -6.12 12.21 7.69
CA ASP A 297 -5.57 11.35 6.63
C ASP A 297 -4.46 10.46 7.18
N LEU A 298 -3.61 11.01 8.04
CA LEU A 298 -2.52 10.28 8.69
C LEU A 298 -3.04 9.23 9.67
N VAL A 299 -4.03 9.57 10.50
CA VAL A 299 -4.69 8.61 11.40
C VAL A 299 -5.37 7.50 10.59
N GLU A 300 -6.08 7.82 9.52
CA GLU A 300 -6.70 6.83 8.62
C GLU A 300 -5.65 5.93 7.95
N TYR A 301 -4.48 6.47 7.64
CA TYR A 301 -3.38 5.73 7.06
C TYR A 301 -2.79 4.70 8.04
N VAL A 302 -2.45 5.10 9.27
CA VAL A 302 -1.84 4.17 10.25
C VAL A 302 -2.86 3.23 10.89
N MET A 303 -4.14 3.64 10.93
CA MET A 303 -5.25 2.88 11.50
C MET A 303 -6.32 2.58 10.44
N PRO A 304 -6.04 1.83 9.36
CA PRO A 304 -6.96 1.64 8.24
C PRO A 304 -8.28 0.96 8.65
N THR A 305 -8.27 0.16 9.73
CA THR A 305 -9.49 -0.47 10.26
C THR A 305 -10.39 0.50 11.03
N LEU A 306 -9.98 1.77 11.23
CA LEU A 306 -10.83 2.83 11.77
C LEU A 306 -12.11 2.99 10.95
N LYS A 307 -11.99 2.84 9.64
CA LYS A 307 -13.12 2.88 8.70
C LYS A 307 -14.10 1.72 8.93
N ASN A 308 -13.66 0.61 9.53
CA ASN A 308 -14.50 -0.54 9.87
C ASN A 308 -15.08 -0.47 11.29
N SER A 309 -14.48 0.34 12.18
CA SER A 309 -14.94 0.57 13.56
C SER A 309 -16.08 1.58 13.68
N ILE A 310 -16.65 1.98 12.54
CA ILE A 310 -17.84 2.80 12.47
C ILE A 310 -18.99 1.99 13.10
N HIS A 311 -19.67 2.57 14.08
CA HIS A 311 -20.85 1.96 14.67
C HIS A 311 -21.97 1.95 13.63
N CYS A 312 -22.19 0.80 13.01
CA CYS A 312 -23.21 0.60 11.99
C CYS A 312 -24.53 0.19 12.63
N ASP A 313 -25.63 0.75 12.15
CA ASP A 313 -26.95 0.22 12.44
C ASP A 313 -27.07 -1.18 11.80
N LYS A 314 -27.29 -2.20 12.63
CA LYS A 314 -27.32 -3.60 12.18
C LYS A 314 -28.42 -3.85 11.17
N ASP A 315 -29.60 -3.24 11.36
CA ASP A 315 -30.75 -3.44 10.47
C ASP A 315 -30.48 -2.81 9.09
N VAL A 316 -29.79 -1.68 9.08
CA VAL A 316 -29.38 -0.97 7.86
C VAL A 316 -28.32 -1.77 7.10
N LEU A 317 -27.34 -2.32 7.81
CA LEU A 317 -26.27 -3.12 7.23
C LEU A 317 -26.80 -4.46 6.67
N GLU A 318 -27.72 -5.12 7.37
CA GLU A 318 -28.38 -6.34 6.89
C GLU A 318 -29.21 -6.08 5.63
N SER A 319 -30.00 -4.99 5.62
CA SER A 319 -30.76 -4.56 4.44
C SER A 319 -29.84 -4.23 3.26
N SER A 320 -28.76 -3.49 3.49
CA SER A 320 -27.75 -3.16 2.48
C SER A 320 -27.07 -4.41 1.91
N SER A 321 -26.79 -5.40 2.77
CA SER A 321 -26.22 -6.68 2.37
C SER A 321 -27.17 -7.46 1.47
N ALA A 322 -28.46 -7.53 1.82
CA ALA A 322 -29.48 -8.21 1.01
C ALA A 322 -29.69 -7.54 -0.35
N VAL A 323 -29.71 -6.20 -0.41
CA VAL A 323 -29.82 -5.45 -1.69
C VAL A 323 -28.59 -5.72 -2.57
N THR A 324 -27.40 -5.71 -1.96
CA THR A 324 -26.14 -5.98 -2.68
C THR A 324 -26.10 -7.40 -3.24
N GLU A 325 -26.49 -8.39 -2.44
CA GLU A 325 -26.58 -9.80 -2.85
C GLU A 325 -27.58 -9.99 -3.99
N GLY A 326 -28.78 -9.41 -3.87
CA GLY A 326 -29.78 -9.41 -4.93
C GLY A 326 -29.27 -8.79 -6.24
N MET A 327 -28.53 -7.68 -6.16
CA MET A 327 -27.94 -7.03 -7.35
C MET A 327 -26.87 -7.91 -8.02
N LEU A 328 -26.04 -8.59 -7.22
CA LEU A 328 -25.01 -9.50 -7.73
C LEU A 328 -25.62 -10.71 -8.45
N GLU A 329 -26.77 -11.22 -8.01
CA GLU A 329 -27.51 -12.27 -8.73
C GLU A 329 -28.02 -11.82 -10.11
N HIS A 330 -28.51 -10.58 -10.19
CA HIS A 330 -28.90 -9.99 -11.48
C HIS A 330 -27.69 -9.82 -12.40
N LEU A 331 -26.57 -9.33 -11.86
CA LEU A 331 -25.32 -9.20 -12.62
C LEU A 331 -24.78 -10.55 -13.08
N ARG A 332 -24.90 -11.60 -12.27
CA ARG A 332 -24.54 -12.97 -12.65
C ARG A 332 -25.33 -13.42 -13.88
N SER A 333 -26.64 -13.25 -13.86
CA SER A 333 -27.52 -13.60 -14.97
C SER A 333 -27.21 -12.79 -16.23
N ALA A 334 -26.97 -11.48 -16.07
CA ALA A 334 -26.60 -10.59 -17.18
C ALA A 334 -25.24 -10.97 -17.79
N LEU A 335 -24.22 -11.21 -16.96
CA LEU A 335 -22.88 -11.60 -17.40
C LEU A 335 -22.92 -12.95 -18.14
N PHE A 336 -23.68 -13.91 -17.64
CA PHE A 336 -23.89 -15.19 -18.34
C PHE A 336 -24.44 -14.96 -19.76
N GLY A 337 -25.49 -14.12 -19.88
CA GLY A 337 -26.08 -13.77 -21.17
C GLY A 337 -25.07 -13.08 -22.12
N ILE A 338 -24.28 -12.16 -21.58
CA ILE A 338 -23.24 -11.44 -22.32
C ILE A 338 -22.16 -12.41 -22.83
N LEU A 339 -21.59 -13.25 -21.95
CA LEU A 339 -20.53 -14.19 -22.31
C LEU A 339 -21.01 -15.24 -23.32
N LYS A 340 -22.24 -15.75 -23.15
CA LYS A 340 -22.85 -16.71 -24.08
C LYS A 340 -23.06 -16.14 -25.48
N ASN A 341 -23.36 -14.84 -25.57
CA ASN A 341 -23.61 -14.17 -26.85
C ASN A 341 -22.32 -13.65 -27.50
N LEU A 342 -21.33 -13.26 -26.69
CA LEU A 342 -20.05 -12.72 -27.20
C LEU A 342 -19.08 -13.79 -27.67
N PHE A 343 -19.12 -14.99 -27.07
CA PHE A 343 -18.14 -16.03 -27.33
C PHE A 343 -18.82 -17.36 -27.68
N PRO A 344 -18.26 -18.13 -28.64
CA PRO A 344 -18.71 -19.48 -28.93
C PRO A 344 -18.16 -20.46 -27.87
N ILE A 345 -18.63 -20.32 -26.62
CA ILE A 345 -18.28 -21.18 -25.48
C ILE A 345 -19.49 -22.01 -25.05
N SER A 346 -19.24 -23.19 -24.47
CA SER A 346 -20.32 -24.06 -23.99
C SER A 346 -21.07 -23.40 -22.83
N THR A 347 -22.36 -23.70 -22.70
CA THR A 347 -23.19 -23.21 -21.58
C THR A 347 -22.61 -23.58 -20.21
N GLU A 348 -21.99 -24.77 -20.10
CA GLU A 348 -21.33 -25.20 -18.88
C GLU A 348 -20.10 -24.33 -18.55
N ASN A 349 -19.26 -24.04 -19.54
CA ASN A 349 -18.08 -23.18 -19.35
C ASN A 349 -18.47 -21.74 -19.04
N THR A 350 -19.51 -21.21 -19.71
CA THR A 350 -20.07 -19.89 -19.38
C THR A 350 -20.49 -19.83 -17.92
N TRP A 351 -21.21 -20.85 -17.43
CA TRP A 351 -21.62 -20.91 -16.03
C TRP A 351 -20.43 -20.96 -15.07
N LYS A 352 -19.41 -21.76 -15.37
CA LYS A 352 -18.19 -21.85 -14.55
C LYS A 352 -17.46 -20.51 -14.46
N ILE A 353 -17.27 -19.83 -15.59
CA ILE A 353 -16.63 -18.50 -15.64
C ILE A 353 -17.46 -17.50 -14.84
N THR A 354 -18.73 -17.33 -15.19
CA THR A 354 -19.64 -16.39 -14.52
C THR A 354 -19.70 -16.60 -13.01
N ASN A 355 -19.83 -17.86 -12.55
CA ASN A 355 -19.86 -18.16 -11.11
C ASN A 355 -18.54 -17.85 -10.43
N THR A 356 -17.41 -18.22 -11.04
CA THR A 356 -16.09 -17.98 -10.46
C THR A 356 -15.84 -16.48 -10.30
N THR A 357 -16.11 -15.69 -11.34
CA THR A 357 -15.96 -14.23 -11.35
C THR A 357 -16.87 -13.56 -10.33
N VAL A 358 -18.18 -13.85 -10.36
CA VAL A 358 -19.15 -13.18 -9.47
C VAL A 358 -18.94 -13.61 -8.03
N ASN A 359 -18.63 -14.89 -7.76
CA ASN A 359 -18.43 -15.36 -6.39
C ASN A 359 -17.21 -14.73 -5.72
N LYS A 360 -16.15 -14.42 -6.48
CA LYS A 360 -15.00 -13.66 -5.98
C LYS A 360 -15.45 -12.31 -5.41
N VAL A 361 -16.31 -11.59 -6.15
CA VAL A 361 -16.88 -10.30 -5.72
C VAL A 361 -17.88 -10.46 -4.57
N VAL A 362 -18.76 -11.46 -4.61
CA VAL A 362 -19.70 -11.77 -3.53
C VAL A 362 -18.94 -11.99 -2.22
N VAL A 363 -17.89 -12.81 -2.27
CA VAL A 363 -17.03 -13.05 -1.11
C VAL A 363 -16.38 -11.75 -0.67
N ASP A 364 -15.68 -11.02 -1.55
CA ASP A 364 -14.96 -9.80 -1.13
C ASP A 364 -15.90 -8.70 -0.58
N VAL A 365 -17.04 -8.44 -1.23
CA VAL A 365 -17.98 -7.37 -0.87
C VAL A 365 -18.84 -7.73 0.33
N LEU A 366 -19.51 -8.90 0.33
CA LEU A 366 -20.37 -9.27 1.45
C LEU A 366 -19.56 -9.59 2.70
N PHE A 367 -18.37 -10.17 2.56
CA PHE A 367 -17.47 -10.38 3.70
C PHE A 367 -16.97 -9.05 4.27
N PHE A 368 -16.70 -8.06 3.41
CA PHE A 368 -16.38 -6.71 3.86
C PHE A 368 -17.53 -6.10 4.65
N LEU A 369 -18.77 -6.12 4.12
CA LEU A 369 -19.96 -5.61 4.80
C LEU A 369 -20.19 -6.30 6.16
N LYS A 370 -20.14 -7.65 6.20
CA LYS A 370 -20.29 -8.42 7.44
C LYS A 370 -19.24 -8.12 8.50
N ARG A 371 -18.09 -7.56 8.08
CA ARG A 371 -16.98 -7.18 8.97
C ARG A 371 -17.07 -5.73 9.44
N LEU A 372 -17.97 -4.92 8.89
CA LEU A 372 -18.23 -3.57 9.39
C LEU A 372 -18.90 -3.63 10.76
N GLY A 373 -18.50 -2.75 11.67
CA GLY A 373 -19.03 -2.71 13.03
C GLY A 373 -18.59 -3.87 13.95
N MET A 374 -17.83 -4.84 13.44
CA MET A 374 -17.16 -5.83 14.29
C MET A 374 -15.91 -5.18 14.89
N GLU A 375 -15.88 -5.05 16.23
CA GLU A 375 -14.65 -4.69 16.93
C GLU A 375 -13.57 -5.73 16.61
N ARG A 376 -12.54 -5.30 15.88
CA ARG A 376 -11.33 -6.09 15.69
C ARG A 376 -10.33 -5.79 16.78
N GLU A 377 -9.30 -6.63 16.83
CA GLU A 377 -8.11 -6.44 17.64
C GLU A 377 -7.73 -4.96 17.67
N SER A 378 -7.81 -4.39 18.87
CA SER A 378 -7.24 -3.08 19.12
C SER A 378 -5.75 -3.20 19.30
N VAL A 379 -5.02 -2.17 18.88
CA VAL A 379 -3.63 -1.94 19.30
C VAL A 379 -3.57 -2.21 20.80
N LYS A 380 -2.73 -3.15 21.26
CA LYS A 380 -2.68 -3.48 22.69
C LYS A 380 -1.98 -2.39 23.50
N ALA A 381 -0.95 -1.79 22.91
CA ALA A 381 -0.20 -0.68 23.50
C ALA A 381 -1.12 0.49 23.85
N GLU A 382 -0.94 1.06 25.04
CA GLU A 382 -1.52 2.36 25.39
C GLU A 382 -0.80 3.43 24.57
N LEU A 383 -1.57 4.33 23.96
CA LEU A 383 -1.01 5.45 23.20
C LEU A 383 -0.89 6.65 24.14
N ASP A 384 0.19 7.40 24.01
CA ASP A 384 0.47 8.59 24.81
C ASP A 384 0.06 9.85 24.04
N GLU A 385 -0.81 10.69 24.61
CA GLU A 385 -1.21 11.95 23.97
C GLU A 385 -0.03 12.88 23.71
N TYR A 386 1.10 12.73 24.41
CA TYR A 386 2.27 13.61 24.31
C TYR A 386 3.44 13.04 23.50
N ASP A 387 3.38 11.77 23.06
CA ASP A 387 4.44 11.14 22.26
C ASP A 387 3.90 10.52 20.96
N TYR A 388 3.70 11.39 19.97
CA TYR A 388 3.33 10.99 18.62
C TYR A 388 4.32 9.99 17.99
N SER A 389 5.61 10.11 18.27
CA SER A 389 6.63 9.28 17.62
C SER A 389 6.55 7.85 18.11
N ALA A 390 6.46 7.67 19.44
CA ALA A 390 6.23 6.37 20.03
C ALA A 390 4.91 5.77 19.54
N ASN A 391 3.84 6.58 19.47
CA ASN A 391 2.55 6.14 18.97
C ASN A 391 2.62 5.62 17.52
N VAL A 392 3.22 6.38 16.60
CA VAL A 392 3.37 5.96 15.20
C VAL A 392 4.19 4.69 15.10
N VAL A 393 5.30 4.58 15.82
CA VAL A 393 6.13 3.37 15.82
C VAL A 393 5.31 2.15 16.26
N GLU A 394 4.54 2.25 17.34
CA GLU A 394 3.70 1.16 17.83
C GLU A 394 2.57 0.81 16.85
N LEU A 395 1.98 1.79 16.20
CA LEU A 395 0.93 1.57 15.20
C LEU A 395 1.46 0.92 13.93
N VAL A 396 2.64 1.33 13.44
CA VAL A 396 3.32 0.69 12.31
C VAL A 396 3.64 -0.78 12.64
N LYS A 397 4.16 -1.07 13.83
CA LYS A 397 4.39 -2.44 14.31
C LYS A 397 3.09 -3.26 14.32
N PHE A 398 2.03 -2.69 14.89
CA PHE A 398 0.73 -3.35 14.97
C PHE A 398 0.15 -3.65 13.59
N ARG A 399 0.19 -2.68 12.66
CA ARG A 399 -0.27 -2.86 11.28
C ARG A 399 0.48 -4.00 10.58
N ASN A 400 1.80 -4.00 10.68
CA ASN A 400 2.62 -5.05 10.06
C ASN A 400 2.36 -6.43 10.68
N GLN A 401 2.17 -6.51 12.00
CA GLN A 401 1.76 -7.74 12.67
C GLN A 401 0.42 -8.29 12.12
N LEU A 402 -0.56 -7.41 11.89
CA LEU A 402 -1.83 -7.81 11.28
C LEU A 402 -1.66 -8.29 9.83
N TYR A 403 -0.78 -7.66 9.06
CA TYR A 403 -0.45 -8.10 7.71
C TYR A 403 0.23 -9.47 7.68
N PHE A 404 1.30 -9.67 8.47
CA PHE A 404 2.03 -10.94 8.50
C PHE A 404 1.26 -12.10 9.12
N SER A 405 0.27 -11.82 9.97
CA SER A 405 -0.67 -12.83 10.44
C SER A 405 -1.77 -13.18 9.42
N GLY A 406 -1.79 -12.51 8.25
CA GLY A 406 -2.78 -12.71 7.20
C GLY A 406 -4.17 -12.14 7.53
N ARG A 407 -4.27 -11.24 8.52
CA ARG A 407 -5.53 -10.65 8.98
C ARG A 407 -5.93 -9.40 8.19
N VAL A 408 -4.96 -8.74 7.56
CA VAL A 408 -5.11 -7.53 6.73
C VAL A 408 -4.33 -7.71 5.44
N LYS A 409 -4.87 -7.26 4.30
CA LYS A 409 -4.16 -7.24 3.00
C LYS A 409 -3.21 -6.03 2.94
N ALA A 410 -2.05 -6.14 2.29
CA ALA A 410 -1.02 -5.10 2.26
C ALA A 410 -1.54 -3.72 1.79
N GLY A 411 -2.42 -3.72 0.78
CA GLY A 411 -3.02 -2.51 0.19
C GLY A 411 -4.28 -2.00 0.88
N GLY A 412 -4.77 -2.64 1.95
CA GLY A 412 -6.08 -2.32 2.52
C GLY A 412 -7.24 -2.62 1.56
N TYR A 413 -8.41 -2.06 1.84
CA TYR A 413 -9.50 -2.03 0.87
C TYR A 413 -9.37 -0.76 0.02
N PRO A 414 -9.65 -0.82 -1.29
CA PRO A 414 -9.64 0.38 -2.12
C PRO A 414 -10.63 1.44 -1.59
N ASP A 415 -10.39 2.72 -1.90
CA ASP A 415 -11.18 3.83 -1.35
C ASP A 415 -12.65 3.75 -1.71
N ASP A 416 -12.98 3.27 -2.91
CA ASP A 416 -14.34 3.07 -3.39
C ASP A 416 -15.11 2.01 -2.57
N MET A 417 -14.45 0.90 -2.24
CA MET A 417 -14.95 -0.13 -1.32
C MET A 417 -15.19 0.43 0.07
N THR A 418 -14.30 1.31 0.54
CA THR A 418 -14.49 1.90 1.86
C THR A 418 -15.62 2.93 1.87
N ALA A 419 -15.72 3.77 0.84
CA ALA A 419 -16.83 4.71 0.68
C ALA A 419 -18.18 3.97 0.58
N PHE A 420 -18.20 2.84 -0.12
CA PHE A 420 -19.34 1.93 -0.16
C PHE A 420 -19.72 1.43 1.24
N GLY A 421 -18.75 0.93 2.03
CA GLY A 421 -19.00 0.45 3.39
C GLY A 421 -19.59 1.51 4.32
N ILE A 422 -19.06 2.74 4.28
CA ILE A 422 -19.59 3.87 5.05
C ILE A 422 -21.06 4.12 4.68
N LYS A 423 -21.37 4.15 3.37
CA LYS A 423 -22.75 4.38 2.90
C LYS A 423 -23.68 3.21 3.22
N ALA A 424 -23.18 1.99 3.32
CA ALA A 424 -23.96 0.81 3.72
C ALA A 424 -24.32 0.79 5.21
N CYS A 425 -23.62 1.57 6.03
CA CYS A 425 -23.84 1.64 7.48
C CYS A 425 -24.80 2.74 7.93
N PHE A 426 -25.15 3.69 7.06
CA PHE A 426 -25.90 4.89 7.44
C PHE A 426 -27.00 5.23 6.43
N ARG A 427 -28.23 5.43 6.92
CA ARG A 427 -29.38 5.83 6.09
C ARG A 427 -29.22 7.23 5.47
N ASP A 428 -28.64 8.17 6.21
CA ASP A 428 -28.58 9.60 5.85
C ASP A 428 -27.14 10.14 5.76
N ALA A 429 -26.20 9.32 5.29
CA ALA A 429 -24.84 9.79 5.09
C ALA A 429 -24.76 10.82 3.94
N GLY A 430 -24.98 12.10 4.26
CA GLY A 430 -24.54 13.26 3.46
C GLY A 430 -23.01 13.38 3.38
N VAL A 431 -22.30 12.25 3.47
CA VAL A 431 -20.85 12.17 3.44
C VAL A 431 -20.43 12.40 1.99
N GLY A 432 -19.83 13.57 1.74
CA GLY A 432 -19.33 13.99 0.42
C GLY A 432 -18.15 13.18 -0.10
N ARG A 433 -18.00 11.90 0.28
CA ARG A 433 -17.00 11.02 -0.30
C ARG A 433 -17.51 10.44 -1.63
N PRO A 434 -16.72 10.55 -2.71
CA PRO A 434 -17.06 9.91 -3.98
C PRO A 434 -17.12 8.39 -3.79
N GLY A 435 -18.16 7.76 -4.34
CA GLY A 435 -18.43 6.33 -4.18
C GLY A 435 -19.90 6.00 -4.49
N PRO A 436 -20.25 4.71 -4.64
CA PRO A 436 -21.61 4.29 -5.00
C PRO A 436 -22.62 4.79 -3.98
N ILE A 437 -23.78 5.26 -4.43
CA ILE A 437 -24.89 5.69 -3.57
C ILE A 437 -25.78 4.48 -3.29
N LEU A 438 -25.96 4.18 -2.01
CA LEU A 438 -26.91 3.20 -1.52
C LEU A 438 -28.20 3.91 -1.14
N TYR A 439 -29.26 3.60 -1.89
CA TYR A 439 -30.59 4.12 -1.62
C TYR A 439 -31.32 3.15 -0.70
N HIS A 440 -31.50 3.54 0.56
CA HIS A 440 -32.24 2.76 1.56
C HIS A 440 -33.76 2.91 1.43
N SER A 441 -34.21 3.89 0.64
CA SER A 441 -35.61 4.08 0.26
C SER A 441 -35.91 3.37 -1.06
N ASN A 442 -37.19 3.06 -1.30
CA ASN A 442 -37.64 2.51 -2.58
C ASN A 442 -37.43 3.53 -3.70
N VAL A 443 -36.30 3.41 -4.40
CA VAL A 443 -36.03 4.16 -5.64
C VAL A 443 -36.26 3.27 -6.86
N PRO A 444 -36.57 3.85 -8.03
CA PRO A 444 -36.66 3.10 -9.27
C PRO A 444 -35.40 2.27 -9.53
N HIS A 445 -35.57 1.03 -9.99
CA HIS A 445 -34.45 0.11 -10.26
C HIS A 445 -33.34 0.75 -11.11
N ALA A 446 -33.70 1.55 -12.12
CA ALA A 446 -32.73 2.26 -12.97
C ALA A 446 -31.73 3.10 -12.17
N ILE A 447 -32.16 3.75 -11.09
CA ILE A 447 -31.31 4.59 -10.23
C ILE A 447 -30.37 3.70 -9.40
N SER A 448 -30.90 2.63 -8.80
CA SER A 448 -30.09 1.67 -8.02
C SER A 448 -29.06 0.95 -8.89
N PHE A 449 -29.44 0.52 -10.10
CA PHE A 449 -28.53 -0.09 -11.06
C PHE A 449 -27.49 0.92 -11.57
N GLY A 450 -27.87 2.17 -11.83
CA GLY A 450 -26.96 3.21 -12.29
C GLY A 450 -25.85 3.55 -11.28
N SER A 451 -26.12 3.41 -9.98
CA SER A 451 -25.14 3.67 -8.93
C SER A 451 -24.49 2.40 -8.38
N LEU A 452 -25.21 1.63 -7.56
CA LEU A 452 -24.70 0.41 -6.94
C LEU A 452 -24.45 -0.69 -7.98
N GLY A 453 -25.35 -0.85 -8.94
CA GLY A 453 -25.21 -1.86 -10.00
C GLY A 453 -23.95 -1.63 -10.84
N THR A 454 -23.68 -0.41 -11.28
CA THR A 454 -22.48 -0.04 -12.03
C THR A 454 -21.20 -0.30 -11.24
N PHE A 455 -21.19 0.04 -9.95
CA PHE A 455 -20.05 -0.22 -9.08
C PHE A 455 -19.77 -1.72 -8.94
N LEU A 456 -20.80 -2.52 -8.65
CA LEU A 456 -20.65 -3.97 -8.53
C LEU A 456 -20.28 -4.62 -9.86
N ALA A 457 -20.83 -4.13 -10.98
CA ALA A 457 -20.49 -4.58 -12.32
C ALA A 457 -19.02 -4.29 -12.63
N ALA A 458 -18.48 -3.13 -12.22
CA ALA A 458 -17.07 -2.82 -12.37
C ALA A 458 -16.19 -3.81 -11.58
N LYS A 459 -16.53 -4.11 -10.32
CA LYS A 459 -15.80 -5.13 -9.53
C LYS A 459 -15.89 -6.54 -10.14
N VAL A 460 -17.03 -6.89 -10.74
CA VAL A 460 -17.18 -8.16 -11.48
C VAL A 460 -16.32 -8.15 -12.74
N ALA A 461 -16.23 -7.01 -13.44
CA ALA A 461 -15.39 -6.85 -14.62
C ALA A 461 -13.88 -6.90 -14.29
N ASP A 462 -13.46 -6.41 -13.11
CA ASP A 462 -12.08 -6.56 -12.63
C ASP A 462 -11.68 -8.05 -12.56
N GLY A 463 -12.62 -8.93 -12.18
CA GLY A 463 -12.46 -10.38 -12.18
C GLY A 463 -12.48 -11.06 -13.56
N LEU A 464 -12.56 -10.26 -14.63
CA LEU A 464 -12.42 -10.66 -16.04
C LEU A 464 -11.29 -9.88 -16.72
N GLY A 465 -10.34 -9.38 -15.92
CA GLY A 465 -9.09 -8.80 -16.43
C GLY A 465 -8.28 -9.81 -17.25
N PHE A 466 -7.20 -9.32 -17.87
CA PHE A 466 -6.40 -10.13 -18.80
C PHE A 466 -5.86 -11.41 -18.14
N ASP A 467 -5.38 -11.33 -16.90
CA ASP A 467 -4.85 -12.49 -16.17
C ASP A 467 -5.92 -13.51 -15.80
N ASP A 468 -7.10 -13.06 -15.35
CA ASP A 468 -8.24 -13.94 -15.06
C ASP A 468 -8.73 -14.63 -16.35
N LEU A 469 -8.75 -13.92 -17.49
CA LEU A 469 -9.07 -14.49 -18.81
C LEU A 469 -8.04 -15.54 -19.27
N LEU A 470 -6.74 -15.26 -19.09
CA LEU A 470 -5.68 -16.24 -19.36
C LEU A 470 -5.80 -17.45 -18.42
N GLY A 471 -6.17 -17.24 -17.16
CA GLY A 471 -6.50 -18.30 -16.21
C GLY A 471 -7.65 -19.19 -16.70
N HIS A 472 -8.73 -18.58 -17.20
CA HIS A 472 -9.85 -19.34 -17.78
C HIS A 472 -9.47 -20.07 -19.08
N TYR A 473 -8.56 -19.52 -19.88
CA TYR A 473 -8.03 -20.18 -21.08
C TYR A 473 -7.15 -21.39 -20.72
N THR A 474 -6.22 -21.23 -19.78
CA THR A 474 -5.36 -22.33 -19.31
C THR A 474 -6.17 -23.45 -18.64
N ALA A 475 -7.24 -23.10 -17.93
CA ALA A 475 -8.24 -24.02 -17.39
C ALA A 475 -9.17 -24.66 -18.45
N ARG A 476 -8.98 -24.35 -19.74
CA ARG A 476 -9.79 -24.83 -20.87
C ARG A 476 -11.28 -24.46 -20.80
N LEU A 477 -11.60 -23.39 -20.07
CA LEU A 477 -12.95 -22.82 -20.03
C LEU A 477 -13.21 -21.92 -21.25
N LEU A 478 -12.18 -21.19 -21.68
CA LEU A 478 -12.17 -20.41 -22.92
C LEU A 478 -11.42 -21.14 -24.03
N ASN A 479 -11.86 -20.96 -25.28
CA ASN A 479 -11.15 -21.45 -26.46
C ASN A 479 -10.28 -20.36 -27.08
N HIS A 480 -9.35 -20.77 -27.94
CA HIS A 480 -8.39 -19.86 -28.58
C HIS A 480 -9.10 -18.76 -29.40
N SER A 481 -10.22 -19.10 -30.06
CA SER A 481 -11.05 -18.14 -30.79
C SER A 481 -11.65 -17.05 -29.90
N ALA A 482 -12.04 -17.36 -28.66
CA ALA A 482 -12.56 -16.37 -27.73
C ALA A 482 -11.48 -15.37 -27.31
N ILE A 483 -10.25 -15.86 -27.05
CA ILE A 483 -9.10 -15.01 -26.69
C ILE A 483 -8.69 -14.10 -27.84
N LEU A 484 -8.60 -14.63 -29.07
CA LEU A 484 -8.31 -13.81 -30.25
C LEU A 484 -9.41 -12.76 -30.49
N GLY A 485 -10.68 -13.14 -30.33
CA GLY A 485 -11.80 -12.21 -30.45
C GLY A 485 -11.80 -11.10 -29.37
N LEU A 486 -11.31 -11.41 -28.16
CA LEU A 486 -11.10 -10.42 -27.10
C LEU A 486 -9.93 -9.48 -27.41
N ALA A 487 -8.81 -10.02 -27.89
CA ALA A 487 -7.63 -9.23 -28.23
C ALA A 487 -7.95 -8.14 -29.27
N VAL A 488 -8.68 -8.47 -30.34
CA VAL A 488 -9.11 -7.50 -31.35
C VAL A 488 -10.01 -6.41 -30.75
N LYS A 489 -10.93 -6.77 -29.85
CA LYS A 489 -11.81 -5.78 -29.19
C LYS A 489 -11.04 -4.89 -28.24
N LEU A 490 -10.08 -5.44 -27.50
CA LEU A 490 -9.19 -4.68 -26.61
C LEU A 490 -8.31 -3.73 -27.41
N GLU A 491 -7.79 -4.15 -28.56
CA GLU A 491 -7.06 -3.26 -29.47
C GLU A 491 -7.92 -2.07 -29.89
N CYS A 492 -9.20 -2.29 -30.26
CA CYS A 492 -10.13 -1.19 -30.54
C CYS A 492 -10.29 -0.24 -29.35
N PHE A 493 -10.39 -0.75 -28.12
CA PHE A 493 -10.48 0.09 -26.93
C PHE A 493 -9.18 0.88 -26.71
N VAL A 494 -8.01 0.24 -26.86
CA VAL A 494 -6.71 0.91 -26.73
C VAL A 494 -6.61 2.04 -27.75
N THR A 495 -6.95 1.79 -29.02
CA THR A 495 -6.96 2.83 -30.07
C THR A 495 -7.96 3.95 -29.78
N MET A 496 -9.17 3.59 -29.34
CA MET A 496 -10.20 4.58 -29.02
C MET A 496 -9.74 5.49 -27.86
N TYR A 497 -9.24 4.90 -26.78
CA TYR A 497 -8.80 5.64 -25.59
C TYR A 497 -7.44 6.33 -25.79
N SER A 498 -6.56 5.85 -26.68
CA SER A 498 -5.30 6.52 -27.02
C SER A 498 -5.53 7.83 -27.77
N ASN A 499 -6.67 7.96 -28.45
CA ASN A 499 -7.06 9.14 -29.20
C ASN A 499 -7.94 10.10 -28.37
N ILE A 500 -8.12 9.82 -27.07
CA ILE A 500 -8.83 10.74 -26.17
C ILE A 500 -7.83 11.73 -25.59
N GLU A 501 -8.01 12.99 -25.92
CA GLU A 501 -7.36 14.08 -25.20
C GLU A 501 -8.20 14.51 -24.00
N LEU A 502 -7.51 14.78 -22.89
CA LEU A 502 -8.10 15.39 -21.71
C LEU A 502 -7.94 16.89 -21.84
N LEU A 503 -9.02 17.58 -22.20
CA LEU A 503 -9.05 19.04 -22.19
C LEU A 503 -9.35 19.49 -20.77
N ASP A 504 -8.33 19.96 -20.07
CA ASP A 504 -8.46 20.54 -18.74
C ASP A 504 -8.59 22.06 -18.83
N TYR A 505 -9.79 22.58 -18.54
CA TYR A 505 -10.06 24.02 -18.45
C TYR A 505 -9.98 24.55 -17.00
N GLY A 506 -9.27 23.85 -16.12
CA GLY A 506 -9.00 24.23 -14.73
C GLY A 506 -10.15 24.02 -13.75
N THR A 507 -11.41 24.10 -14.20
CA THR A 507 -12.61 23.82 -13.39
C THR A 507 -13.35 22.57 -13.83
N GLN A 508 -13.10 22.11 -15.06
CA GLN A 508 -13.76 20.96 -15.67
C GLN A 508 -12.80 20.28 -16.64
N VAL A 509 -12.76 18.95 -16.56
CA VAL A 509 -11.97 18.10 -17.45
C VAL A 509 -12.92 17.45 -18.45
N TYR A 510 -12.70 17.71 -19.74
CA TYR A 510 -13.45 17.10 -20.83
C TYR A 510 -12.62 16.01 -21.48
N LYS A 511 -13.24 14.87 -21.77
CA LYS A 511 -12.65 13.82 -22.61
C LYS A 511 -13.14 14.03 -24.03
N VAL A 512 -12.24 14.42 -24.94
CA VAL A 512 -12.56 14.63 -26.35
C VAL A 512 -11.88 13.56 -27.19
N VAL A 513 -12.66 12.87 -28.03
CA VAL A 513 -12.15 11.94 -29.03
C VAL A 513 -11.75 12.76 -30.24
N LEU A 514 -10.48 12.70 -30.65
CA LEU A 514 -9.97 13.36 -31.86
C LEU A 514 -10.37 12.64 -33.14
#